data_AF-W2P2K1-F1
#
_entry.id   AF-W2P2K1-F1
#
_cell.length_a   1.000
_cell.length_b   1.000
_cell.length_c   1.000
_cell.angle_alpha   90.00
_cell.angle_beta   90.00
_cell.angle_gamma   90.00
#
_symmetry.space_group_name_H-M   'P 1'
#
loop_
_entity.id
_entity.type
_entity.pdbx_description
1 polymer ?
#
loop_
_entity_poly.entity_id
_entity_poly.type
_entity_poly.pdbx_seq_one_letter_code
_entity_poly.pdbx_strand_id
1 'polypeptide(L)'
;MVSLLLAVDLLFRSKPELTSLAHVATTVSVFLDSSVELPLNEACKLESVELLQRIWDSCEICTNNGNISDGRWTLRRYLRSDPHYRQFIFSDSLNEAMYRGNLEIGKWLLDHFKECRVEVDRALGDVPGENMMKILQFLHENNTNRPRRRRIHYFNFNEPNNEPSERPNPRMKWGGFTMVYAAQSRRHDAVWWLNHHYPDVWYNLEVATEAALRHGDIHWAEQFIENGSNWPTEGNVADEAAEKGNLPVLQWLLKQVEFEEVVGLVVKAAGNGHLQVVRWLIDHSGGQRIDEVRFAIHTTAIHGHLHVAKFLREKEKKSTSRPRSSAVQPRVAAWEHGTWREAAVVSAQTMIGAARNGHLDVVKWLYSEYGVDLFDSKTKIKNGVLVTAMDAAAGNGHLDVLKYFHGLDITTSLNGNARKRKRPSNQTGPPCSQKAMDKAAANGSLNVVQWLHQNRQEGCSTDAMDAAATGGHLEMVKWLHNERSEGCTSAAMDGAATNGHLEVVKWLHNN
;
A
#
# COMPACT_ATOMS: atom_id res chain seq x y z
N MET A 1 28.82 15.72 -30.92
CA MET A 1 27.62 15.47 -31.75
C MET A 1 26.92 16.81 -31.94
N VAL A 2 27.04 17.42 -33.12
CA VAL A 2 26.25 18.62 -33.43
C VAL A 2 24.78 18.18 -33.45
N SER A 3 23.92 18.88 -32.69
CA SER A 3 22.49 18.58 -32.66
C SER A 3 21.96 18.53 -34.09
N LEU A 4 21.32 17.41 -34.48
CA LEU A 4 20.76 17.18 -35.82
C LEU A 4 19.83 18.33 -36.27
N LEU A 5 19.15 18.96 -35.31
CA LEU A 5 18.34 20.17 -35.51
C LEU A 5 19.17 21.38 -35.98
N LEU A 6 20.37 21.57 -35.44
CA LEU A 6 21.26 22.67 -35.83
C LEU A 6 21.79 22.50 -37.26
N ALA A 7 22.08 21.27 -37.66
CA ALA A 7 22.55 20.95 -39.00
C ALA A 7 21.46 21.19 -40.05
N VAL A 8 20.21 20.84 -39.74
CA VAL A 8 19.06 21.07 -40.62
C VAL A 8 18.70 22.55 -40.72
N ASP A 9 18.71 23.30 -39.61
CA ASP A 9 18.44 24.74 -39.62
C ASP A 9 19.50 25.50 -40.45
N LEU A 10 20.78 25.13 -40.35
CA LEU A 10 21.85 25.68 -41.19
C LEU A 10 21.68 25.34 -42.69
N LEU A 11 21.16 24.15 -43.00
CA LEU A 11 20.95 23.69 -44.38
C LEU A 11 19.79 24.42 -45.06
N PHE A 12 18.68 24.67 -44.35
CA PHE A 12 17.56 25.44 -44.88
C PHE A 12 17.84 26.95 -44.93
N ARG A 13 18.63 27.50 -43.99
CA ARG A 13 19.06 28.91 -44.04
C ARG A 13 19.99 29.21 -45.21
N SER A 14 20.86 28.27 -45.57
CA SER A 14 21.82 28.45 -46.68
C SER A 14 21.22 28.22 -48.06
N LYS A 15 20.09 27.50 -48.17
CA LYS A 15 19.41 27.19 -49.43
C LYS A 15 17.88 27.28 -49.30
N PRO A 16 17.31 28.49 -49.34
CA PRO A 16 15.85 28.70 -49.17
C PRO A 16 15.01 28.10 -50.29
N GLU A 17 15.60 27.80 -51.46
CA GLU A 17 14.92 27.12 -52.57
C GLU A 17 14.47 25.69 -52.19
N LEU A 18 15.19 25.00 -51.31
CA LEU A 18 14.83 23.65 -50.83
C LEU A 18 13.56 23.64 -49.97
N THR A 19 13.25 24.73 -49.29
CA THR A 19 12.00 24.89 -48.51
C THR A 19 10.76 24.94 -49.40
N SER A 20 10.91 25.36 -50.66
CA SER A 20 9.80 25.40 -51.64
C SER A 20 9.47 24.03 -52.23
N LEU A 21 10.35 23.05 -52.06
CA LEU A 21 10.18 21.68 -52.53
C LEU A 21 9.49 20.83 -51.45
N ALA A 22 8.18 20.63 -51.60
CA ALA A 22 7.35 19.88 -50.65
C ALA A 22 7.90 18.48 -50.32
N HIS A 23 8.56 17.81 -51.27
CA HIS A 23 9.17 16.51 -51.05
C HIS A 23 10.41 16.58 -50.14
N VAL A 24 11.25 17.60 -50.27
CA VAL A 24 12.47 17.78 -49.44
C VAL A 24 12.08 18.14 -48.00
N ALA A 25 11.11 19.04 -47.83
CA ALA A 25 10.57 19.38 -46.51
C ALA A 25 9.97 18.15 -45.82
N THR A 26 9.23 17.31 -46.57
CA THR A 26 8.69 16.04 -46.06
C THR A 26 9.80 15.07 -45.65
N THR A 27 10.83 14.89 -46.47
CA THR A 27 11.95 13.98 -46.15
C THR A 27 12.76 14.45 -44.93
N VAL A 28 13.01 15.75 -44.80
CA VAL A 28 13.75 16.30 -43.65
C VAL A 28 12.90 16.28 -42.38
N SER A 29 11.59 16.53 -42.48
CA SER A 29 10.66 16.35 -41.37
C SER A 29 10.61 14.90 -40.90
N VAL A 30 10.62 13.92 -41.82
CA VAL A 30 10.69 12.49 -41.47
C VAL A 30 12.01 12.13 -40.80
N PHE A 31 13.12 12.74 -41.23
CA PHE A 31 14.46 12.49 -40.67
C PHE A 31 14.67 13.12 -39.28
N LEU A 32 14.06 14.28 -39.02
CA LEU A 32 14.09 14.97 -37.73
C LEU A 32 13.06 14.43 -36.73
N ASP A 33 12.09 13.65 -37.18
CA ASP A 33 11.03 13.16 -36.33
C ASP A 33 11.49 11.96 -35.49
N SER A 34 11.88 12.25 -34.24
CA SER A 34 12.20 11.24 -33.24
C SER A 34 10.97 10.46 -32.73
N SER A 35 9.74 10.87 -33.09
CA SER A 35 8.52 10.15 -32.67
C SER A 35 8.44 8.74 -33.23
N VAL A 36 9.15 8.47 -34.33
CA VAL A 36 9.22 7.15 -34.97
C VAL A 36 10.10 6.15 -34.20
N GLU A 37 10.96 6.64 -33.29
CA GLU A 37 11.76 5.80 -32.39
C GLU A 37 11.01 5.50 -31.07
N LEU A 38 9.82 6.06 -30.86
CA LEU A 38 9.01 5.75 -29.69
C LEU A 38 8.53 4.29 -29.76
N PRO A 39 8.64 3.54 -28.66
CA PRO A 39 8.05 2.22 -28.61
C PRO A 39 6.51 2.35 -28.67
N LEU A 40 5.86 1.37 -29.31
CA LEU A 40 4.44 1.44 -29.67
C LEU A 40 3.52 1.67 -28.45
N ASN A 41 3.89 1.12 -27.29
CA ASN A 41 3.18 1.30 -26.03
C ASN A 41 3.17 2.76 -25.55
N GLU A 42 4.30 3.46 -25.63
CA GLU A 42 4.39 4.90 -25.32
C GLU A 42 3.63 5.74 -26.34
N ALA A 43 3.63 5.34 -27.61
CA ALA A 43 2.81 5.98 -28.63
C ALA A 43 1.30 5.80 -28.38
N CYS A 44 0.88 4.64 -27.85
CA CYS A 44 -0.51 4.42 -27.42
C CYS A 44 -0.96 5.38 -26.31
N LYS A 45 -0.05 5.88 -25.47
CA LYS A 45 -0.37 6.89 -24.44
C LYS A 45 -0.78 8.24 -25.02
N LEU A 46 -0.38 8.52 -26.26
CA LEU A 46 -0.68 9.76 -26.97
C LEU A 46 -2.02 9.70 -27.73
N GLU A 47 -2.73 8.57 -27.67
CA GLU A 47 -4.10 8.38 -28.18
C GLU A 47 -4.28 8.71 -29.68
N SER A 48 -3.19 8.65 -30.47
CA SER A 48 -3.19 8.98 -31.90
C SER A 48 -2.98 7.75 -32.78
N VAL A 49 -4.03 7.33 -33.51
CA VAL A 49 -3.93 6.24 -34.49
C VAL A 49 -3.03 6.62 -35.67
N GLU A 50 -3.00 7.89 -36.06
CA GLU A 50 -2.13 8.39 -37.14
C GLU A 50 -0.65 8.24 -36.78
N LEU A 51 -0.28 8.48 -35.52
CA LEU A 51 1.08 8.25 -35.04
C LEU A 51 1.46 6.76 -35.09
N LEU A 52 0.54 5.88 -34.70
CA LEU A 52 0.75 4.43 -34.77
C LEU A 52 0.90 3.95 -36.22
N GLN A 53 0.06 4.44 -37.13
CA GLN A 53 0.17 4.16 -38.57
C GLN A 53 1.52 4.62 -39.12
N ARG A 54 1.97 5.81 -38.73
CA ARG A 54 3.25 6.35 -39.15
C ARG A 54 4.44 5.53 -38.63
N ILE A 55 4.40 5.10 -37.37
CA ILE A 55 5.42 4.18 -36.82
C ILE A 55 5.41 2.86 -37.60
N TRP A 56 4.22 2.32 -37.90
CA TRP A 56 4.07 1.08 -38.66
C TRP A 56 4.61 1.16 -40.09
N ASP A 57 4.25 2.20 -40.85
CA ASP A 57 4.68 2.40 -42.23
C ASP A 57 6.19 2.63 -42.34
N SER A 58 6.78 3.31 -41.35
CA SER A 58 8.23 3.51 -41.27
C SER A 58 9.02 2.19 -41.17
N CYS A 59 8.41 1.12 -40.67
CA CYS A 59 9.04 -0.20 -40.57
C CYS A 59 9.27 -0.83 -41.95
N GLU A 60 8.43 -0.52 -42.93
CA GLU A 60 8.48 -1.04 -44.31
C GLU A 60 9.66 -0.47 -45.11
N ILE A 61 9.98 0.80 -44.84
CA ILE A 61 11.10 1.51 -45.46
C ILE A 61 12.44 0.88 -45.03
N CYS A 62 12.52 0.37 -43.80
CA CYS A 62 13.73 -0.29 -43.28
C CYS A 62 13.91 -1.75 -43.74
N THR A 63 12.87 -2.41 -44.26
CA THR A 63 12.98 -3.79 -44.79
C THR A 63 13.32 -3.84 -46.28
N ASN A 64 12.93 -2.82 -47.05
CA ASN A 64 13.12 -2.79 -48.51
C ASN A 64 14.52 -2.35 -48.96
N ASN A 65 15.28 -1.66 -48.10
CA ASN A 65 16.68 -1.36 -48.36
C ASN A 65 17.52 -2.61 -48.03
N GLY A 66 17.67 -3.49 -49.01
CA GLY A 66 18.30 -4.82 -48.94
C GLY A 66 19.79 -4.89 -48.55
N ASN A 67 20.33 -3.92 -47.81
CA ASN A 67 21.66 -4.00 -47.23
C ASN A 67 21.58 -4.38 -45.75
N ILE A 68 21.81 -5.66 -45.49
CA ILE A 68 21.95 -6.30 -44.18
C ILE A 68 23.17 -5.74 -43.39
N SER A 69 23.94 -4.80 -43.95
CA SER A 69 25.25 -4.37 -43.47
C SER A 69 25.31 -3.11 -42.58
N ASP A 70 24.23 -2.34 -42.40
CA ASP A 70 24.25 -1.19 -41.47
C ASP A 70 23.74 -1.61 -40.08
N GLY A 71 24.67 -1.96 -39.20
CA GLY A 71 24.44 -2.51 -37.85
C GLY A 71 23.87 -1.53 -36.82
N ARG A 72 23.00 -0.60 -37.22
CA ARG A 72 22.35 0.34 -36.29
C ARG A 72 21.08 -0.28 -35.69
N TRP A 73 21.15 -0.54 -34.39
CA TRP A 73 20.05 -1.01 -33.57
C TRP A 73 18.93 0.05 -33.47
N THR A 74 17.71 -0.29 -33.88
CA THR A 74 16.51 0.57 -33.73
C THR A 74 15.27 -0.28 -33.47
N LEU A 75 14.38 0.16 -32.56
CA LEU A 75 13.23 -0.60 -32.07
C LEU A 75 12.22 -0.92 -33.19
N ARG A 76 12.01 0.01 -34.13
CA ARG A 76 11.12 -0.16 -35.31
C ARG A 76 11.46 -1.37 -36.20
N ARG A 77 12.73 -1.73 -36.32
CA ARG A 77 13.18 -2.84 -37.17
C ARG A 77 12.73 -4.18 -36.62
N TYR A 78 12.79 -4.32 -35.29
CA TYR A 78 12.43 -5.55 -34.60
C TYR A 78 10.93 -5.81 -34.55
N LEU A 79 10.09 -4.76 -34.70
CA LEU A 79 8.63 -4.86 -34.70
C LEU A 79 8.11 -5.90 -35.72
N ARG A 80 8.70 -5.95 -36.92
CA ARG A 80 8.33 -6.93 -37.95
C ARG A 80 9.34 -8.06 -38.15
N SER A 81 10.58 -7.95 -37.66
CA SER A 81 11.57 -9.02 -37.87
C SER A 81 11.59 -10.07 -36.76
N ASP A 82 11.33 -9.69 -35.50
CA ASP A 82 11.46 -10.58 -34.35
C ASP A 82 10.09 -10.98 -33.77
N PRO A 83 9.74 -12.27 -33.78
CA PRO A 83 8.44 -12.75 -33.29
C PRO A 83 8.21 -12.51 -31.78
N HIS A 84 9.25 -12.56 -30.95
CA HIS A 84 9.14 -12.41 -29.50
C HIS A 84 8.94 -10.94 -29.12
N TYR A 85 9.74 -10.05 -29.72
CA TYR A 85 9.57 -8.61 -29.53
C TYR A 85 8.21 -8.15 -30.04
N ARG A 86 7.77 -8.65 -31.20
CA ARG A 86 6.45 -8.36 -31.76
C ARG A 86 5.31 -8.76 -30.82
N GLN A 87 5.37 -9.96 -30.23
CA GLN A 87 4.36 -10.42 -29.27
C GLN A 87 4.38 -9.58 -27.99
N PHE A 88 5.57 -9.27 -27.46
CA PHE A 88 5.73 -8.46 -26.25
C PHE A 88 5.15 -7.05 -26.43
N ILE A 89 5.59 -6.33 -27.47
CA ILE A 89 5.16 -4.96 -27.71
C ILE A 89 3.68 -4.87 -28.07
N PHE A 90 3.13 -5.87 -28.76
CA PHE A 90 1.71 -5.97 -29.03
C PHE A 90 0.90 -6.14 -27.74
N SER A 91 1.29 -7.08 -26.86
CA SER A 91 0.62 -7.30 -25.58
C SER A 91 0.66 -6.04 -24.71
N ASP A 92 1.82 -5.39 -24.59
CA ASP A 92 1.99 -4.19 -23.78
C ASP A 92 1.18 -2.99 -24.33
N SER A 93 1.22 -2.79 -25.66
CA SER A 93 0.44 -1.73 -26.33
C SER A 93 -1.07 -1.98 -26.23
N LEU A 94 -1.50 -3.24 -26.31
CA LEU A 94 -2.90 -3.62 -26.15
C LEU A 94 -3.36 -3.37 -24.71
N ASN A 95 -2.55 -3.73 -23.72
CA ASN A 95 -2.85 -3.46 -22.31
C ASN A 95 -3.05 -1.96 -22.06
N GLU A 96 -2.13 -1.12 -22.54
CA GLU A 96 -2.23 0.34 -22.40
C GLU A 96 -3.48 0.91 -23.10
N ALA A 97 -3.80 0.42 -24.31
CA ALA A 97 -5.00 0.84 -25.02
C ALA A 97 -6.28 0.46 -24.28
N MET A 98 -6.34 -0.76 -23.72
CA MET A 98 -7.47 -1.24 -22.93
C MET A 98 -7.57 -0.50 -21.58
N TYR A 99 -6.45 -0.23 -20.90
CA TYR A 99 -6.40 0.56 -19.68
C TYR A 99 -7.08 1.92 -19.85
N ARG A 100 -6.80 2.60 -20.97
CA ARG A 100 -7.39 3.89 -21.33
C ARG A 100 -8.82 3.80 -21.87
N GLY A 101 -9.28 2.60 -22.21
CA GLY A 101 -10.59 2.38 -22.84
C GLY A 101 -10.66 2.84 -24.30
N ASN A 102 -9.52 3.01 -24.99
CA ASN A 102 -9.48 3.43 -26.39
C ASN A 102 -9.66 2.23 -27.33
N LEU A 103 -10.91 1.97 -27.72
CA LEU A 103 -11.28 0.85 -28.58
C LEU A 103 -10.78 1.02 -30.03
N GLU A 104 -10.55 2.26 -30.49
CA GLU A 104 -10.07 2.53 -31.85
C GLU A 104 -8.62 2.07 -32.02
N ILE A 105 -7.75 2.41 -31.05
CA ILE A 105 -6.38 1.92 -31.00
C ILE A 105 -6.35 0.40 -30.80
N GLY A 106 -7.21 -0.13 -29.94
CA GLY A 106 -7.36 -1.59 -29.77
C GLY A 106 -7.68 -2.31 -31.07
N LYS A 107 -8.61 -1.76 -31.87
CA LYS A 107 -8.98 -2.31 -33.18
C LYS A 107 -7.81 -2.23 -34.16
N TRP A 108 -7.14 -1.10 -34.22
CA TRP A 108 -5.95 -0.92 -35.05
C TRP A 108 -4.87 -1.96 -34.72
N LEU A 109 -4.58 -2.18 -33.44
CA LEU A 109 -3.61 -3.19 -33.00
C LEU A 109 -4.04 -4.60 -33.41
N LEU A 110 -5.31 -4.97 -33.23
CA LEU A 110 -5.83 -6.28 -33.62
C LEU A 110 -5.79 -6.50 -35.14
N ASP A 111 -6.00 -5.46 -35.94
CA ASP A 111 -5.98 -5.55 -37.40
C ASP A 111 -4.56 -5.67 -37.97
N HIS A 112 -3.58 -5.00 -37.36
CA HIS A 112 -2.19 -4.99 -37.81
C HIS A 112 -1.37 -6.19 -37.29
N PHE A 113 -1.69 -6.71 -36.10
CA PHE A 113 -1.00 -7.85 -35.48
C PHE A 113 -1.86 -9.12 -35.54
N LYS A 114 -2.17 -9.59 -36.76
CA LYS A 114 -3.03 -10.79 -36.98
C LYS A 114 -2.43 -12.09 -36.44
N GLU A 115 -1.12 -12.17 -36.40
CA GLU A 115 -0.35 -13.36 -35.99
C GLU A 115 -0.11 -13.44 -34.48
N CYS A 116 -0.28 -12.32 -33.76
CA CYS A 116 -0.03 -12.26 -32.32
C CYS A 116 -1.19 -12.86 -31.53
N ARG A 117 -0.83 -13.53 -30.44
CA ARG A 117 -1.79 -14.12 -29.49
C ARG A 117 -2.28 -13.03 -28.53
N VAL A 118 -3.55 -13.09 -28.21
CA VAL A 118 -4.17 -12.19 -27.23
C VAL A 118 -4.52 -12.99 -25.99
N GLU A 119 -3.86 -12.69 -24.88
CA GLU A 119 -4.20 -13.20 -23.56
C GLU A 119 -5.12 -12.18 -22.88
N VAL A 120 -6.41 -12.52 -22.78
CA VAL A 120 -7.45 -11.58 -22.33
C VAL A 120 -7.25 -11.19 -20.87
N ASP A 121 -6.78 -12.12 -20.03
CA ASP A 121 -6.48 -11.85 -18.63
C ASP A 121 -5.40 -10.78 -18.48
N ARG A 122 -4.33 -10.82 -19.28
CA ARG A 122 -3.30 -9.77 -19.29
C ARG A 122 -3.83 -8.41 -19.74
N ALA A 123 -4.73 -8.40 -20.73
CA ALA A 123 -5.35 -7.17 -21.24
C ALA A 123 -6.30 -6.49 -20.26
N LEU A 124 -6.79 -7.23 -19.27
CA LEU A 124 -7.77 -6.72 -18.30
C LEU A 124 -7.18 -6.37 -16.93
N GLY A 125 -5.92 -6.70 -16.67
CA GLY A 125 -5.34 -6.67 -15.32
C GLY A 125 -5.45 -5.31 -14.62
N ASP A 126 -5.23 -4.22 -15.35
CA ASP A 126 -5.24 -2.85 -14.80
C ASP A 126 -6.48 -2.04 -15.24
N VAL A 127 -7.41 -2.65 -15.96
CA VAL A 127 -8.53 -1.94 -16.59
C VAL A 127 -9.49 -1.38 -15.52
N PRO A 128 -9.84 -0.08 -15.58
CA PRO A 128 -10.86 0.49 -14.71
C PRO A 128 -12.20 -0.23 -14.87
N GLY A 129 -12.85 -0.56 -13.74
CA GLY A 129 -14.09 -1.34 -13.72
C GLY A 129 -15.25 -0.75 -14.56
N GLU A 130 -15.24 0.56 -14.84
CA GLU A 130 -16.23 1.21 -15.71
C GLU A 130 -16.13 0.72 -17.17
N ASN A 131 -14.90 0.51 -17.67
CA ASN A 131 -14.62 0.13 -19.05
C ASN A 131 -14.58 -1.39 -19.26
N MET A 132 -14.49 -2.18 -18.18
CA MET A 132 -14.43 -3.65 -18.21
C MET A 132 -15.44 -4.28 -19.17
N MET A 133 -16.72 -3.93 -19.07
CA MET A 133 -17.76 -4.50 -19.93
C MET A 133 -17.63 -4.12 -21.40
N LYS A 134 -17.27 -2.87 -21.70
CA LYS A 134 -17.09 -2.40 -23.08
C LYS A 134 -15.93 -3.15 -23.74
N ILE A 135 -14.84 -3.34 -23.00
CA ILE A 135 -13.66 -4.06 -23.47
C ILE A 135 -13.93 -5.55 -23.65
N LEU A 136 -14.64 -6.19 -22.71
CA LEU A 136 -15.05 -7.59 -22.82
C LEU A 136 -15.91 -7.83 -24.08
N GLN A 137 -16.88 -6.96 -24.34
CA GLN A 137 -17.72 -7.01 -25.54
C GLN A 137 -16.89 -6.80 -26.81
N PHE A 138 -16.01 -5.80 -26.81
CA PHE A 138 -15.13 -5.52 -27.94
C PHE A 138 -14.21 -6.71 -28.27
N LEU A 139 -13.56 -7.31 -27.26
CA LEU A 139 -12.71 -8.48 -27.45
C LEU A 139 -13.50 -9.72 -27.89
N HIS A 140 -14.77 -9.85 -27.46
CA HIS A 140 -15.68 -10.90 -27.92
C HIS A 140 -16.03 -10.76 -29.40
N GLU A 141 -16.38 -9.56 -29.84
CA GLU A 141 -16.74 -9.28 -31.23
C GLU A 141 -15.58 -9.54 -32.18
N ASN A 142 -14.35 -9.26 -31.75
CA ASN A 142 -13.12 -9.52 -32.51
C ASN A 142 -12.57 -10.95 -32.35
N ASN A 143 -13.27 -11.83 -31.63
CA ASN A 143 -12.87 -13.23 -31.50
C ASN A 143 -13.31 -14.04 -32.73
N THR A 144 -12.39 -14.24 -33.68
CA THR A 144 -12.64 -14.93 -34.95
C THR A 144 -12.80 -16.45 -34.83
N ASN A 145 -12.43 -17.06 -33.69
CA ASN A 145 -12.51 -18.51 -33.46
C ASN A 145 -13.53 -18.82 -32.35
N ARG A 146 -14.83 -18.87 -32.69
CA ARG A 146 -15.87 -19.31 -31.76
C ARG A 146 -15.71 -20.81 -31.47
N PRO A 147 -15.50 -21.25 -30.20
CA PRO A 147 -15.62 -22.66 -29.88
C PRO A 147 -17.08 -23.11 -30.13
N ARG A 148 -17.27 -24.16 -30.92
CA ARG A 148 -18.60 -24.77 -31.12
C ARG A 148 -19.07 -25.36 -29.79
N ARG A 149 -20.24 -24.92 -29.31
CA ARG A 149 -20.97 -25.54 -28.18
C ARG A 149 -20.96 -27.07 -28.32
N ARG A 150 -20.20 -27.76 -27.47
CA ARG A 150 -20.39 -29.21 -27.23
C ARG A 150 -20.13 -29.56 -25.77
N ARG A 151 -21.07 -30.38 -25.30
CA ARG A 151 -21.23 -31.02 -24.00
C ARG A 151 -20.10 -32.05 -23.72
N ILE A 152 -19.69 -32.14 -22.44
CA ILE A 152 -19.04 -33.29 -21.73
C ILE A 152 -17.49 -33.34 -21.91
N HIS A 153 -16.60 -33.57 -20.92
CA HIS A 153 -16.58 -34.35 -19.66
C HIS A 153 -15.72 -33.64 -18.59
N TYR A 154 -16.06 -33.79 -17.31
CA TYR A 154 -15.21 -33.43 -16.16
C TYR A 154 -13.81 -34.04 -16.29
N PHE A 155 -12.76 -33.21 -16.33
CA PHE A 155 -11.37 -33.68 -16.28
C PHE A 155 -11.01 -34.05 -14.84
N ASN A 156 -10.62 -35.30 -14.67
CA ASN A 156 -10.15 -35.90 -13.43
C ASN A 156 -8.64 -35.61 -13.29
N PHE A 157 -8.20 -35.08 -12.16
CA PHE A 157 -6.86 -34.49 -11.94
C PHE A 157 -5.67 -35.49 -11.86
N ASN A 158 -5.82 -36.74 -12.29
CA ASN A 158 -4.83 -37.80 -12.04
C ASN A 158 -4.22 -38.49 -13.27
N GLU A 159 -4.33 -37.94 -14.49
CA GLU A 159 -3.58 -38.48 -15.64
C GLU A 159 -2.38 -37.60 -16.04
N PRO A 160 -1.18 -38.18 -16.22
CA PRO A 160 0.01 -37.45 -16.61
C PRO A 160 -0.05 -37.08 -18.11
N ASN A 161 0.02 -35.78 -18.40
CA ASN A 161 0.49 -35.16 -19.64
C ASN A 161 0.27 -35.95 -20.95
N ASN A 162 -0.98 -36.23 -21.32
CA ASN A 162 -1.33 -36.63 -22.68
C ASN A 162 -2.55 -35.84 -23.17
N GLU A 163 -2.38 -34.54 -23.44
CA GLU A 163 -3.31 -33.83 -24.33
C GLU A 163 -2.98 -34.19 -25.79
N PRO A 164 -3.98 -34.50 -26.64
CA PRO A 164 -3.74 -34.71 -28.07
C PRO A 164 -3.40 -33.38 -28.74
N SER A 165 -2.18 -33.30 -29.27
CA SER A 165 -1.49 -32.18 -29.91
C SER A 165 -2.06 -31.73 -31.27
N GLU A 166 -3.38 -31.82 -31.48
CA GLU A 166 -4.01 -31.52 -32.78
C GLU A 166 -5.21 -30.55 -32.68
N ARG A 167 -5.08 -29.45 -31.93
CA ARG A 167 -5.98 -28.29 -32.10
C ARG A 167 -5.17 -27.03 -32.38
N PRO A 168 -5.50 -26.24 -33.43
CA PRO A 168 -4.85 -24.96 -33.63
C PRO A 168 -5.17 -24.07 -32.43
N ASN A 169 -4.12 -23.58 -31.75
CA ASN A 169 -4.27 -22.71 -30.58
C ASN A 169 -5.14 -21.49 -30.95
N PRO A 170 -6.18 -21.18 -30.18
CA PRO A 170 -7.05 -20.04 -30.47
C PRO A 170 -6.25 -18.74 -30.38
N ARG A 171 -6.49 -17.82 -31.33
CA ARG A 171 -5.84 -16.50 -31.37
C ARG A 171 -6.13 -15.69 -30.09
N MET A 172 -7.34 -15.83 -29.54
CA MET A 172 -7.80 -15.20 -28.32
C MET A 172 -7.92 -16.25 -27.21
N LYS A 173 -7.10 -16.14 -26.16
CA LYS A 173 -7.14 -17.02 -24.99
C LYS A 173 -7.95 -16.37 -23.89
N TRP A 174 -9.17 -16.88 -23.70
CA TRP A 174 -10.03 -16.56 -22.56
C TRP A 174 -9.67 -17.47 -21.38
N GLY A 175 -9.92 -17.01 -20.15
CA GLY A 175 -9.74 -17.82 -18.93
C GLY A 175 -8.74 -17.21 -17.95
N GLY A 176 -8.14 -18.06 -17.12
CA GLY A 176 -7.13 -17.64 -16.14
C GLY A 176 -7.68 -16.64 -15.14
N PHE A 177 -7.08 -15.44 -15.09
CA PHE A 177 -7.46 -14.37 -14.15
C PHE A 177 -8.59 -13.45 -14.64
N THR A 178 -9.14 -13.67 -15.84
CA THR A 178 -10.23 -12.84 -16.40
C THR A 178 -11.43 -12.72 -15.42
N MET A 179 -11.83 -13.84 -14.81
CA MET A 179 -12.92 -13.87 -13.82
C MET A 179 -12.55 -13.14 -12.52
N VAL A 180 -11.27 -13.19 -12.13
CA VAL A 180 -10.74 -12.50 -10.95
C VAL A 180 -10.86 -10.99 -11.13
N TYR A 181 -10.42 -10.45 -12.28
CA TYR A 181 -10.50 -9.01 -12.56
C TYR A 181 -11.95 -8.52 -12.64
N ALA A 182 -12.86 -9.32 -13.20
CA ALA A 182 -14.29 -9.01 -13.22
C ALA A 182 -14.88 -8.95 -11.79
N ALA A 183 -14.51 -9.90 -10.92
CA ALA A 183 -14.91 -9.91 -9.52
C ALA A 183 -14.32 -8.73 -8.73
N GLN A 184 -13.03 -8.41 -8.90
CA GLN A 184 -12.37 -7.26 -8.27
C GLN A 184 -13.00 -5.93 -8.67
N SER A 185 -13.44 -5.81 -9.92
CA SER A 185 -14.08 -4.61 -10.44
C SER A 185 -15.50 -4.38 -9.89
N ARG A 186 -16.05 -5.30 -9.08
CA ARG A 186 -17.44 -5.31 -8.59
C ARG A 186 -18.49 -5.22 -9.70
N ARG A 187 -18.15 -5.75 -10.88
CA ARG A 187 -19.01 -5.78 -12.06
C ARG A 187 -19.71 -7.13 -12.14
N HIS A 188 -20.82 -7.26 -11.42
CA HIS A 188 -21.63 -8.50 -11.43
C HIS A 188 -22.13 -8.86 -12.84
N ASP A 189 -22.36 -7.86 -13.68
CA ASP A 189 -22.68 -8.01 -15.09
C ASP A 189 -21.53 -8.66 -15.88
N ALA A 190 -20.28 -8.29 -15.60
CA ALA A 190 -19.10 -8.90 -16.21
C ALA A 190 -18.90 -10.36 -15.81
N VAL A 191 -19.04 -10.66 -14.51
CA VAL A 191 -18.96 -12.03 -13.98
C VAL A 191 -20.04 -12.91 -14.61
N TRP A 192 -21.29 -12.44 -14.63
CA TRP A 192 -22.40 -13.14 -15.26
C TRP A 192 -22.16 -13.35 -16.76
N TRP A 193 -21.72 -12.31 -17.46
CA TRP A 193 -21.47 -12.34 -18.90
C TRP A 193 -20.39 -13.36 -19.26
N LEU A 194 -19.29 -13.40 -18.51
CA LEU A 194 -18.22 -14.39 -18.71
C LEU A 194 -18.73 -15.82 -18.49
N ASN A 195 -19.51 -16.04 -17.43
CA ASN A 195 -20.08 -17.37 -17.14
C ASN A 195 -21.08 -17.81 -18.23
N HIS A 196 -21.83 -16.87 -18.82
CA HIS A 196 -22.80 -17.18 -19.87
C HIS A 196 -22.15 -17.44 -21.24
N HIS A 197 -21.17 -16.62 -21.64
CA HIS A 197 -20.57 -16.67 -22.97
C HIS A 197 -19.42 -17.67 -23.08
N TYR A 198 -18.72 -17.94 -21.97
CA TYR A 198 -17.55 -18.81 -21.93
C TYR A 198 -17.59 -19.78 -20.74
N PRO A 199 -18.61 -20.65 -20.65
CA PRO A 199 -18.77 -21.61 -19.53
C PRO A 199 -17.72 -22.73 -19.55
N ASP A 200 -17.21 -23.09 -20.74
CA ASP A 200 -16.30 -24.23 -20.92
C ASP A 200 -14.81 -23.85 -20.74
N VAL A 201 -14.53 -22.61 -20.34
CA VAL A 201 -13.17 -22.07 -20.19
C VAL A 201 -12.69 -22.27 -18.75
N TRP A 202 -11.43 -22.67 -18.59
CA TRP A 202 -10.82 -22.75 -17.27
C TRP A 202 -10.53 -21.36 -16.69
N TYR A 203 -11.13 -21.07 -15.54
CA TYR A 203 -10.88 -19.87 -14.73
C TYR A 203 -10.21 -20.25 -13.41
N ASN A 204 -9.40 -19.35 -12.87
CA ASN A 204 -8.92 -19.46 -11.50
C ASN A 204 -10.04 -19.03 -10.53
N LEU A 205 -10.99 -19.94 -10.30
CA LEU A 205 -12.17 -19.69 -9.46
C LEU A 205 -11.82 -19.53 -7.97
N GLU A 206 -10.71 -20.12 -7.50
CA GLU A 206 -10.25 -19.96 -6.12
C GLU A 206 -9.90 -18.50 -5.83
N VAL A 207 -9.01 -17.91 -6.64
CA VAL A 207 -8.63 -16.49 -6.49
C VAL A 207 -9.80 -15.56 -6.80
N ALA A 208 -10.73 -15.95 -7.69
CA ALA A 208 -11.94 -15.17 -7.97
C ALA A 208 -12.90 -15.15 -6.78
N THR A 209 -13.02 -16.28 -6.07
CA THR A 209 -13.79 -16.41 -4.83
C THR A 209 -13.20 -15.51 -3.75
N GLU A 210 -11.88 -15.53 -3.56
CA GLU A 210 -11.23 -14.61 -2.63
C GLU A 210 -11.48 -13.15 -2.99
N ALA A 211 -11.31 -12.78 -4.26
CA ALA A 211 -11.54 -11.41 -4.73
C ALA A 211 -12.98 -10.94 -4.49
N ALA A 212 -13.98 -11.78 -4.74
CA ALA A 212 -15.37 -11.48 -4.42
C ALA A 212 -15.58 -11.25 -2.91
N LEU A 213 -15.02 -12.12 -2.07
CA LEU A 213 -15.12 -12.01 -0.60
C LEU A 213 -14.42 -10.76 -0.05
N ARG A 214 -13.28 -10.34 -0.64
CA ARG A 214 -12.59 -9.09 -0.30
C ARG A 214 -13.47 -7.84 -0.45
N HIS A 215 -14.50 -7.91 -1.28
CA HIS A 215 -15.45 -6.83 -1.54
C HIS A 215 -16.82 -7.02 -0.88
N GLY A 216 -17.09 -8.18 -0.29
CA GLY A 216 -18.37 -8.49 0.37
C GLY A 216 -19.37 -9.24 -0.50
N ASP A 217 -18.96 -9.71 -1.69
CA ASP A 217 -19.86 -10.31 -2.68
C ASP A 217 -20.07 -11.81 -2.45
N ILE A 218 -20.80 -12.13 -1.38
CA ILE A 218 -21.07 -13.52 -0.95
C ILE A 218 -21.79 -14.32 -2.03
N HIS A 219 -22.74 -13.71 -2.73
CA HIS A 219 -23.52 -14.39 -3.78
C HIS A 219 -22.63 -14.98 -4.87
N TRP A 220 -21.63 -14.21 -5.33
CA TRP A 220 -20.71 -14.70 -6.37
C TRP A 220 -19.71 -15.71 -5.83
N ALA A 221 -19.28 -15.57 -4.57
CA ALA A 221 -18.47 -16.59 -3.91
C ALA A 221 -19.20 -17.95 -3.83
N GLU A 222 -20.50 -17.96 -3.48
CA GLU A 222 -21.33 -19.17 -3.49
C GLU A 222 -21.45 -19.76 -4.90
N GLN A 223 -21.71 -18.93 -5.91
CA GLN A 223 -21.78 -19.36 -7.30
C GLN A 223 -20.45 -19.94 -7.82
N PHE A 224 -19.31 -19.38 -7.44
CA PHE A 224 -18.00 -19.92 -7.83
C PHE A 224 -17.71 -21.27 -7.16
N ILE A 225 -18.14 -21.47 -5.93
CA ILE A 225 -18.03 -22.77 -5.23
C ILE A 225 -18.94 -23.81 -5.88
N GLU A 226 -20.18 -23.45 -6.24
CA GLU A 226 -21.08 -24.33 -7.01
C GLU A 226 -20.46 -24.74 -8.36
N ASN A 227 -19.68 -23.85 -8.98
CA ASN A 227 -18.97 -24.09 -10.23
C ASN A 227 -17.63 -24.83 -10.06
N GLY A 228 -17.29 -25.28 -8.85
CA GLY A 228 -16.12 -26.13 -8.57
C GLY A 228 -14.94 -25.42 -7.90
N SER A 229 -15.09 -24.21 -7.36
CA SER A 229 -14.08 -23.61 -6.47
C SER A 229 -14.02 -24.33 -5.13
N ASN A 230 -12.81 -24.45 -4.58
CA ASN A 230 -12.62 -24.90 -3.20
C ASN A 230 -13.12 -23.85 -2.20
N TRP A 231 -13.49 -24.32 -1.00
CA TRP A 231 -13.80 -23.43 0.12
C TRP A 231 -12.53 -22.66 0.52
N PRO A 232 -12.60 -21.34 0.78
CA PRO A 232 -11.44 -20.55 1.19
C PRO A 232 -11.03 -20.96 2.61
N THR A 233 -10.08 -21.89 2.72
CA THR A 233 -9.53 -22.38 3.98
C THR A 233 -8.32 -21.57 4.45
N GLU A 234 -7.73 -20.74 3.59
CA GLU A 234 -6.61 -19.88 3.97
C GLU A 234 -7.07 -18.74 4.88
N GLY A 235 -6.45 -18.64 6.07
CA GLY A 235 -6.77 -17.62 7.08
C GLY A 235 -6.68 -16.17 6.59
N ASN A 236 -6.06 -15.92 5.43
CA ASN A 236 -5.91 -14.62 4.81
C ASN A 236 -7.26 -13.93 4.54
N VAL A 237 -8.28 -14.66 4.06
CA VAL A 237 -9.58 -14.04 3.70
C VAL A 237 -10.37 -13.62 4.95
N ALA A 238 -10.36 -14.46 5.99
CA ALA A 238 -11.01 -14.14 7.26
C ALA A 238 -10.33 -12.96 7.95
N ASP A 239 -9.00 -12.93 7.93
CA ASP A 239 -8.18 -11.84 8.44
C ASP A 239 -8.50 -10.51 7.74
N GLU A 240 -8.49 -10.49 6.41
CA GLU A 240 -8.84 -9.29 5.61
C GLU A 240 -10.28 -8.84 5.87
N ALA A 241 -11.22 -9.78 6.01
CA ALA A 241 -12.62 -9.47 6.31
C ALA A 241 -12.76 -8.84 7.72
N ALA A 242 -11.97 -9.28 8.69
CA ALA A 242 -11.91 -8.68 10.03
C ALA A 242 -11.28 -7.28 10.01
N GLU A 243 -10.23 -7.06 9.22
CA GLU A 243 -9.58 -5.75 9.05
C GLU A 243 -10.52 -4.73 8.39
N LYS A 244 -11.29 -5.14 7.38
CA LYS A 244 -12.27 -4.30 6.68
C LYS A 244 -13.59 -4.12 7.44
N GLY A 245 -13.87 -4.98 8.42
CA GLY A 245 -15.12 -4.93 9.20
C GLY A 245 -16.32 -5.60 8.51
N ASN A 246 -16.07 -6.50 7.55
CA ASN A 246 -17.10 -7.17 6.76
C ASN A 246 -17.76 -8.32 7.55
N LEU A 247 -18.67 -7.95 8.47
CA LEU A 247 -19.41 -8.91 9.30
C LEU A 247 -20.15 -10.00 8.48
N PRO A 248 -20.83 -9.71 7.36
CA PRO A 248 -21.53 -10.74 6.58
C PRO A 248 -20.58 -11.81 6.03
N VAL A 249 -19.39 -11.42 5.57
CA VAL A 249 -18.38 -12.34 5.03
C VAL A 249 -17.83 -13.23 6.15
N LEU A 250 -17.54 -12.67 7.33
CA LEU A 250 -17.11 -13.45 8.49
C LEU A 250 -18.18 -14.44 8.95
N GLN A 251 -19.44 -13.99 9.02
CA GLN A 251 -20.57 -14.87 9.33
C GLN A 251 -20.70 -16.01 8.33
N TRP A 252 -20.45 -15.75 7.04
CA TRP A 252 -20.52 -16.75 6.00
C TRP A 252 -19.34 -17.74 6.06
N LEU A 253 -18.10 -17.26 6.22
CA LEU A 253 -16.89 -18.09 6.33
C LEU A 253 -16.93 -19.02 7.54
N LEU A 254 -17.36 -18.51 8.69
CA LEU A 254 -17.36 -19.24 9.96
C LEU A 254 -18.63 -20.11 10.14
N LYS A 255 -19.45 -20.30 9.09
CA LYS A 255 -20.51 -21.34 9.10
C LYS A 255 -19.93 -22.75 9.07
N GLN A 256 -18.82 -22.95 8.35
CA GLN A 256 -18.25 -24.27 8.06
C GLN A 256 -16.98 -24.56 8.87
N VAL A 257 -16.37 -23.52 9.47
CA VAL A 257 -15.13 -23.63 10.24
C VAL A 257 -15.44 -23.45 11.72
N GLU A 258 -14.95 -24.37 12.55
CA GLU A 258 -15.04 -24.20 14.00
C GLU A 258 -14.21 -23.00 14.43
N PHE A 259 -14.80 -22.13 15.26
CA PHE A 259 -14.13 -20.92 15.74
C PHE A 259 -12.81 -21.21 16.48
N GLU A 260 -12.54 -22.43 16.95
CA GLU A 260 -11.30 -22.74 17.66
C GLU A 260 -10.04 -22.61 16.78
N GLU A 261 -10.16 -22.74 15.45
CA GLU A 261 -9.01 -22.69 14.53
C GLU A 261 -8.57 -21.27 14.16
N VAL A 262 -9.43 -20.27 14.34
CA VAL A 262 -9.20 -18.91 13.80
C VAL A 262 -8.76 -17.92 14.89
N VAL A 263 -7.47 -17.97 15.23
CA VAL A 263 -6.84 -17.16 16.27
C VAL A 263 -6.43 -15.78 15.73
N GLY A 264 -6.80 -14.70 16.42
CA GLY A 264 -6.33 -13.32 16.11
C GLY A 264 -7.33 -12.39 15.42
N LEU A 265 -8.48 -12.86 14.94
CA LEU A 265 -9.49 -12.01 14.29
C LEU A 265 -10.02 -10.89 15.20
N VAL A 266 -10.21 -11.18 16.50
CA VAL A 266 -10.68 -10.17 17.47
C VAL A 266 -9.68 -9.02 17.56
N VAL A 267 -8.39 -9.33 17.54
CA VAL A 267 -7.31 -8.34 17.59
C VAL A 267 -7.33 -7.45 16.35
N LYS A 268 -7.41 -8.04 15.15
CA LYS A 268 -7.44 -7.32 13.87
C LYS A 268 -8.66 -6.42 13.74
N ALA A 269 -9.85 -6.96 14.04
CA ALA A 269 -11.09 -6.20 14.00
C ALA A 269 -11.10 -5.06 15.02
N ALA A 270 -10.55 -5.30 16.20
CA ALA A 270 -10.48 -4.29 17.26
C ALA A 270 -9.46 -3.18 16.93
N GLY A 271 -8.30 -3.53 16.36
CA GLY A 271 -7.29 -2.59 15.90
C GLY A 271 -7.79 -1.62 14.83
N ASN A 272 -8.78 -2.01 14.03
CA ASN A 272 -9.44 -1.16 13.03
C ASN A 272 -10.76 -0.53 13.51
N GLY A 273 -11.18 -0.77 14.75
CA GLY A 273 -12.33 -0.11 15.36
C GLY A 273 -13.69 -0.73 15.05
N HIS A 274 -13.75 -1.94 14.50
CA HIS A 274 -14.98 -2.59 14.07
C HIS A 274 -15.75 -3.23 15.23
N LEU A 275 -16.43 -2.40 16.03
CA LEU A 275 -17.14 -2.82 17.25
C LEU A 275 -18.15 -3.95 17.01
N GLN A 276 -18.89 -3.93 15.90
CA GLN A 276 -19.91 -4.94 15.60
C GLN A 276 -19.29 -6.32 15.34
N VAL A 277 -18.18 -6.35 14.60
CA VAL A 277 -17.42 -7.58 14.36
C VAL A 277 -16.83 -8.11 15.66
N VAL A 278 -16.24 -7.23 16.47
CA VAL A 278 -15.68 -7.61 17.78
C VAL A 278 -16.75 -8.18 18.72
N ARG A 279 -17.93 -7.54 18.78
CA ARG A 279 -19.08 -8.03 19.56
C ARG A 279 -19.49 -9.43 19.11
N TRP A 280 -19.70 -9.58 17.80
CA TRP A 280 -20.13 -10.83 17.21
C TRP A 280 -19.11 -11.95 17.47
N LEU A 281 -17.82 -11.72 17.20
CA LEU A 281 -16.76 -12.70 17.44
C LEU A 281 -16.67 -13.12 18.92
N ILE A 282 -16.76 -12.17 19.86
CA ILE A 282 -16.68 -12.48 21.29
C ILE A 282 -17.89 -13.29 21.75
N ASP A 283 -19.10 -12.90 21.34
CA ASP A 283 -20.32 -13.59 21.75
C ASP A 283 -20.41 -15.02 21.17
N HIS A 284 -19.83 -15.27 19.99
CA HIS A 284 -19.78 -16.60 19.36
C HIS A 284 -18.58 -17.46 19.81
N SER A 285 -17.53 -16.85 20.38
CA SER A 285 -16.34 -17.58 20.87
C SER A 285 -16.51 -18.31 22.21
N GLY A 286 -17.72 -18.32 22.79
CA GLY A 286 -18.02 -19.06 24.02
C GLY A 286 -17.21 -18.63 25.25
N GLY A 287 -16.60 -17.44 25.24
CA GLY A 287 -15.78 -16.93 26.34
C GLY A 287 -14.38 -17.57 26.47
N GLN A 288 -13.96 -18.45 25.56
CA GLN A 288 -12.64 -19.09 25.64
C GLN A 288 -11.46 -18.18 25.25
N ARG A 289 -11.73 -17.02 24.65
CA ARG A 289 -10.73 -16.12 24.03
C ARG A 289 -10.34 -14.90 24.87
N ILE A 290 -10.39 -14.99 26.19
CA ILE A 290 -10.11 -13.85 27.09
C ILE A 290 -8.69 -13.30 26.92
N ASP A 291 -7.73 -14.16 26.54
CA ASP A 291 -6.36 -13.72 26.27
C ASP A 291 -6.26 -12.88 24.97
N GLU A 292 -7.07 -13.18 23.94
CA GLU A 292 -7.19 -12.31 22.76
C GLU A 292 -7.88 -10.98 23.08
N VAL A 293 -8.89 -11.00 23.96
CA VAL A 293 -9.58 -9.78 24.42
C VAL A 293 -8.60 -8.84 25.10
N ARG A 294 -7.70 -9.36 25.95
CA ARG A 294 -6.65 -8.57 26.61
C ARG A 294 -5.68 -7.95 25.60
N PHE A 295 -5.24 -8.73 24.61
CA PHE A 295 -4.38 -8.23 23.54
C PHE A 295 -5.08 -7.16 22.69
N ALA A 296 -6.36 -7.36 22.40
CA ALA A 296 -7.17 -6.43 21.62
C ALA A 296 -7.33 -5.07 22.34
N ILE A 297 -7.31 -5.03 23.70
CA ILE A 297 -7.29 -3.76 24.45
C ILE A 297 -6.00 -2.98 24.16
N HIS A 298 -4.85 -3.64 24.09
CA HIS A 298 -3.58 -2.98 23.73
C HIS A 298 -3.65 -2.38 22.32
N THR A 299 -4.08 -3.17 21.34
CA THR A 299 -4.14 -2.75 19.93
C THR A 299 -5.16 -1.62 19.72
N THR A 300 -6.36 -1.72 20.30
CA THR A 300 -7.39 -0.66 20.23
C THR A 300 -6.94 0.64 20.84
N ALA A 301 -6.18 0.60 21.94
CA ALA A 301 -5.67 1.80 22.59
C ALA A 301 -4.61 2.51 21.74
N ILE A 302 -3.74 1.75 21.08
CA ILE A 302 -2.74 2.31 20.15
C ILE A 302 -3.41 2.99 18.95
N HIS A 303 -4.51 2.41 18.42
CA HIS A 303 -5.21 2.93 17.25
C HIS A 303 -6.34 3.93 17.59
N GLY A 304 -6.57 4.23 18.87
CA GLY A 304 -7.51 5.29 19.28
C GLY A 304 -8.97 4.86 19.39
N HIS A 305 -9.29 3.57 19.31
CA HIS A 305 -10.66 3.06 19.29
C HIS A 305 -11.26 2.90 20.70
N LEU A 306 -11.53 4.02 21.38
CA LEU A 306 -12.02 4.07 22.76
C LEU A 306 -13.29 3.22 23.01
N HIS A 307 -14.26 3.28 22.09
CA HIS A 307 -15.53 2.55 22.24
C HIS A 307 -15.33 1.03 22.26
N VAL A 308 -14.40 0.53 21.44
CA VAL A 308 -14.03 -0.89 21.39
C VAL A 308 -13.24 -1.26 22.65
N ALA A 309 -12.28 -0.42 23.07
CA ALA A 309 -11.50 -0.64 24.28
C ALA A 309 -12.39 -0.75 25.54
N LYS A 310 -13.38 0.14 25.69
CA LYS A 310 -14.35 0.09 26.80
C LYS A 310 -15.19 -1.19 26.80
N PHE A 311 -15.68 -1.60 25.63
CA PHE A 311 -16.45 -2.84 25.49
C PHE A 311 -15.61 -4.08 25.85
N LEU A 312 -14.39 -4.17 25.35
CA LEU A 312 -13.46 -5.25 25.67
C LEU A 312 -13.14 -5.30 27.16
N ARG A 313 -12.94 -4.14 27.80
CA ARG A 313 -12.69 -4.04 29.25
C ARG A 313 -13.88 -4.49 30.09
N GLU A 314 -15.10 -4.17 29.68
CA GLU A 314 -16.32 -4.65 30.36
C GLU A 314 -16.40 -6.19 30.31
N LYS A 315 -16.09 -6.78 29.15
CA LYS A 315 -16.07 -8.24 28.98
C LYS A 315 -14.93 -8.90 29.77
N GLU A 316 -13.75 -8.28 29.81
CA GLU A 316 -12.62 -8.74 30.63
C GLU A 316 -12.97 -8.76 32.13
N LYS A 317 -13.58 -7.68 32.66
CA LYS A 317 -13.98 -7.59 34.08
C LYS A 317 -14.99 -8.67 34.49
N LYS A 318 -15.88 -9.07 33.57
CA LYS A 318 -16.88 -10.11 33.81
C LYS A 318 -16.27 -11.52 33.79
N SER A 319 -15.08 -11.69 33.23
CA SER A 319 -14.40 -12.97 33.23
C SER A 319 -13.61 -13.20 34.52
N THR A 320 -13.86 -14.33 35.18
CA THR A 320 -13.12 -14.78 36.37
C THR A 320 -11.87 -15.59 36.01
N SER A 321 -11.55 -15.77 34.73
CA SER A 321 -10.44 -16.65 34.33
C SER A 321 -9.07 -15.96 34.48
N ARG A 322 -8.15 -16.65 35.15
CA ARG A 322 -6.72 -16.29 35.15
C ARG A 322 -6.11 -16.54 33.76
N PRO A 323 -5.15 -15.70 33.31
CA PRO A 323 -4.45 -15.92 32.04
C PRO A 323 -3.78 -17.29 32.03
N ARG A 324 -4.00 -18.09 30.98
CA ARG A 324 -3.27 -19.35 30.77
C ARG A 324 -1.92 -19.01 30.15
N SER A 325 -0.85 -19.11 30.94
CA SER A 325 0.47 -18.56 30.57
C SER A 325 1.22 -19.28 29.44
N SER A 326 0.62 -20.18 28.63
CA SER A 326 1.44 -21.03 27.76
C SER A 326 0.83 -21.62 26.48
N ALA A 327 -0.41 -21.35 26.07
CA ALA A 327 -1.03 -22.17 25.01
C ALA A 327 -1.50 -21.47 23.73
N VAL A 328 -1.57 -20.15 23.68
CA VAL A 328 -1.97 -19.46 22.44
C VAL A 328 -0.90 -18.42 22.13
N GLN A 329 -0.01 -18.75 21.20
CA GLN A 329 0.69 -17.74 20.41
C GLN A 329 -0.30 -17.37 19.30
N PRO A 330 -1.01 -16.22 19.34
CA PRO A 330 -1.68 -15.77 18.13
C PRO A 330 -0.66 -15.75 17.00
N ARG A 331 -0.95 -16.29 15.83
CA ARG A 331 0.04 -16.29 14.73
C ARG A 331 0.32 -14.88 14.19
N VAL A 332 -0.42 -13.87 14.66
CA VAL A 332 -0.62 -12.58 13.99
C VAL A 332 0.07 -11.40 14.69
N ALA A 333 0.38 -11.46 15.98
CA ALA A 333 0.76 -10.28 16.77
C ALA A 333 2.27 -10.10 17.01
N ALA A 334 3.11 -10.88 16.31
CA ALA A 334 4.57 -10.87 16.47
C ALA A 334 5.28 -9.76 15.68
N TRP A 335 4.63 -9.19 14.65
CA TRP A 335 5.37 -8.55 13.57
C TRP A 335 5.48 -7.02 13.61
N GLU A 336 4.63 -6.28 14.32
CA GLU A 336 4.64 -4.82 14.18
C GLU A 336 4.91 -4.00 15.46
N HIS A 337 4.67 -4.53 16.67
CA HIS A 337 4.57 -3.66 17.87
C HIS A 337 5.30 -4.13 19.14
N GLY A 338 6.13 -5.17 19.08
CA GLY A 338 6.99 -5.59 20.20
C GLY A 338 6.80 -7.04 20.63
N THR A 339 7.40 -7.41 21.78
CA THR A 339 7.39 -8.81 22.23
C THR A 339 6.06 -9.22 22.86
N TRP A 340 5.54 -10.38 22.45
CA TRP A 340 4.35 -11.08 22.93
C TRP A 340 4.00 -10.97 24.43
N ARG A 341 5.01 -10.88 25.30
CA ARG A 341 4.85 -10.86 26.75
C ARG A 341 4.31 -9.54 27.28
N GLU A 342 4.50 -8.43 26.56
CA GLU A 342 4.14 -7.07 27.02
C GLU A 342 2.75 -6.62 26.56
N ALA A 343 2.18 -7.29 25.55
CA ALA A 343 0.83 -7.05 25.02
C ALA A 343 -0.25 -7.95 25.66
N ALA A 344 0.17 -8.95 26.45
CA ALA A 344 -0.74 -9.79 27.25
C ALA A 344 -1.35 -9.06 28.46
N VAL A 345 -0.80 -7.89 28.83
CA VAL A 345 -1.25 -7.05 29.94
C VAL A 345 -1.20 -5.61 29.47
N VAL A 346 -2.26 -4.82 29.70
CA VAL A 346 -2.22 -3.37 29.48
C VAL A 346 -1.06 -2.81 30.30
N SER A 347 -0.02 -2.34 29.61
CA SER A 347 1.27 -2.01 30.19
C SER A 347 1.67 -0.57 29.86
N ALA A 348 2.81 -0.13 30.39
CA ALA A 348 3.37 1.18 30.05
C ALA A 348 3.52 1.37 28.52
N GLN A 349 3.76 0.29 27.78
CA GLN A 349 3.84 0.33 26.31
C GLN A 349 2.50 0.72 25.66
N THR A 350 1.36 0.31 26.23
CA THR A 350 0.04 0.73 25.75
C THR A 350 -0.14 2.25 25.91
N MET A 351 0.25 2.80 27.05
CA MET A 351 0.19 4.24 27.32
C MET A 351 1.14 5.01 26.40
N ILE A 352 2.37 4.52 26.21
CA ILE A 352 3.35 5.10 25.29
C ILE A 352 2.81 5.11 23.85
N GLY A 353 2.21 4.00 23.38
CA GLY A 353 1.66 3.90 22.03
C GLY A 353 0.45 4.82 21.81
N ALA A 354 -0.48 4.88 22.76
CA ALA A 354 -1.63 5.80 22.70
C ALA A 354 -1.19 7.27 22.71
N ALA A 355 -0.16 7.61 23.52
CA ALA A 355 0.40 8.94 23.60
C ALA A 355 1.19 9.32 22.34
N ARG A 356 1.91 8.37 21.74
CA ARG A 356 2.65 8.53 20.48
C ARG A 356 1.74 8.92 19.32
N ASN A 357 0.51 8.40 19.29
CA ASN A 357 -0.47 8.66 18.23
C ASN A 357 -1.46 9.79 18.59
N GLY A 358 -1.32 10.41 19.77
CA GLY A 358 -2.12 11.57 20.15
C GLY A 358 -3.55 11.27 20.57
N HIS A 359 -3.87 10.04 20.97
CA HIS A 359 -5.23 9.66 21.35
C HIS A 359 -5.59 10.10 22.77
N LEU A 360 -5.82 11.41 22.97
CA LEU A 360 -6.08 12.02 24.28
C LEU A 360 -7.20 11.32 25.07
N ASP A 361 -8.30 10.97 24.41
CA ASP A 361 -9.45 10.35 25.09
C ASP A 361 -9.14 8.93 25.57
N VAL A 362 -8.32 8.19 24.81
CA VAL A 362 -7.81 6.88 25.22
C VAL A 362 -6.82 7.03 26.36
N VAL A 363 -5.92 8.02 26.30
CA VAL A 363 -4.95 8.31 27.36
C VAL A 363 -5.66 8.64 28.68
N LYS A 364 -6.68 9.50 28.65
CA LYS A 364 -7.54 9.81 29.80
C LYS A 364 -8.19 8.57 30.36
N TRP A 365 -8.77 7.75 29.49
CA TRP A 365 -9.43 6.51 29.88
C TRP A 365 -8.46 5.49 30.51
N LEU A 366 -7.30 5.26 29.88
CA LEU A 366 -6.25 4.38 30.41
C LEU A 366 -5.80 4.83 31.80
N TYR A 367 -5.57 6.14 31.98
CA TYR A 367 -5.21 6.68 33.29
C TYR A 367 -6.32 6.46 34.33
N SER A 368 -7.58 6.71 33.98
CA SER A 368 -8.71 6.55 34.90
C SER A 368 -8.96 5.09 35.31
N GLU A 369 -8.69 4.13 34.43
CA GLU A 369 -8.98 2.71 34.67
C GLU A 369 -7.81 1.93 35.29
N TYR A 370 -6.57 2.27 34.95
CA TYR A 370 -5.38 1.51 35.32
C TYR A 370 -4.39 2.29 36.22
N GLY A 371 -4.54 3.62 36.33
CA GLY A 371 -3.76 4.43 37.26
C GLY A 371 -2.29 4.68 36.89
N VAL A 372 -1.48 5.01 37.90
CA VAL A 372 -0.10 5.53 37.76
C VAL A 372 0.91 4.46 37.32
N ASP A 373 0.60 3.17 37.51
CA ASP A 373 1.50 2.06 37.17
C ASP A 373 1.84 2.01 35.67
N LEU A 374 1.04 2.65 34.82
CA LEU A 374 1.30 2.79 33.38
C LEU A 374 2.45 3.73 33.03
N PHE A 375 2.98 4.50 33.98
CA PHE A 375 4.14 5.37 33.76
C PHE A 375 5.47 4.74 34.24
N ASP A 376 5.44 3.63 34.98
CA ASP A 376 6.64 2.95 35.48
C ASP A 376 7.09 1.84 34.51
N SER A 377 7.83 2.24 33.47
CA SER A 377 8.47 1.29 32.56
C SER A 377 9.67 0.63 33.25
N LYS A 378 9.42 -0.45 34.00
CA LYS A 378 10.47 -1.33 34.56
C LYS A 378 11.18 -2.18 33.49
N THR A 379 10.70 -2.13 32.24
CA THR A 379 11.24 -2.90 31.12
C THR A 379 12.59 -2.30 30.71
N LYS A 380 13.67 -2.97 31.10
CA LYS A 380 15.00 -2.75 30.55
C LYS A 380 14.97 -3.07 29.05
N ILE A 381 14.67 -2.08 28.21
CA ILE A 381 14.78 -2.22 26.77
C ILE A 381 16.26 -2.43 26.44
N LYS A 382 16.55 -3.43 25.59
CA LYS A 382 17.89 -3.90 25.20
C LYS A 382 18.82 -2.81 24.60
N ASN A 383 18.31 -1.60 24.36
CA ASN A 383 19.04 -0.48 23.75
C ASN A 383 19.29 0.70 24.72
N GLY A 384 19.01 0.55 26.03
CA GLY A 384 19.37 1.55 27.04
C GLY A 384 18.58 2.87 27.02
N VAL A 385 17.60 3.04 26.12
CA VAL A 385 16.78 4.26 26.04
C VAL A 385 15.41 4.04 26.68
N LEU A 386 15.21 4.63 27.86
CA LEU A 386 13.92 4.70 28.53
C LEU A 386 13.07 5.79 27.85
N VAL A 387 12.22 5.42 26.89
CA VAL A 387 11.25 6.35 26.27
C VAL A 387 10.02 6.41 27.16
N THR A 388 9.76 7.58 27.75
CA THR A 388 8.55 7.79 28.55
C THR A 388 7.33 8.09 27.67
N ALA A 389 6.12 7.96 28.20
CA ALA A 389 4.91 8.38 27.49
C ALA A 389 4.92 9.88 27.15
N MET A 390 5.57 10.70 27.98
CA MET A 390 5.75 12.13 27.74
C MET A 390 6.72 12.39 26.57
N ASP A 391 7.81 11.64 26.48
CA ASP A 391 8.76 11.74 25.36
C ASP A 391 8.13 11.30 24.04
N ALA A 392 7.26 10.28 24.08
CA ALA A 392 6.54 9.78 22.92
C ALA A 392 5.51 10.81 22.40
N ALA A 393 4.72 11.41 23.30
CA ALA A 393 3.79 12.48 22.93
C ALA A 393 4.51 13.71 22.38
N ALA A 394 5.60 14.13 23.03
CA ALA A 394 6.40 15.27 22.61
C ALA A 394 7.02 15.06 21.23
N GLY A 395 7.65 13.91 21.03
CA GLY A 395 8.29 13.60 19.76
C GLY A 395 7.33 13.63 18.57
N ASN A 396 6.04 13.33 18.76
CA ASN A 396 5.05 13.31 17.67
C ASN A 396 4.16 14.56 17.62
N GLY A 397 4.49 15.60 18.40
CA GLY A 397 3.80 16.89 18.31
C GLY A 397 2.46 16.99 19.07
N HIS A 398 2.14 16.04 19.94
CA HIS A 398 0.84 15.97 20.63
C HIS A 398 0.80 16.83 21.91
N LEU A 399 0.66 18.14 21.72
CA LEU A 399 0.65 19.15 22.79
C LEU A 399 -0.49 18.99 23.80
N ASP A 400 -1.65 18.54 23.34
CA ASP A 400 -2.84 18.28 24.15
C ASP A 400 -2.62 17.14 25.16
N VAL A 401 -1.99 16.05 24.71
CA VAL A 401 -1.57 14.93 25.56
C VAL A 401 -0.51 15.38 26.58
N LEU A 402 0.44 16.22 26.16
CA LEU A 402 1.45 16.78 27.07
C LEU A 402 0.85 17.66 28.16
N LYS A 403 -0.06 18.57 27.81
CA LYS A 403 -0.77 19.42 28.77
C LYS A 403 -1.56 18.58 29.76
N TYR A 404 -2.23 17.53 29.27
CA TYR A 404 -2.95 16.60 30.14
C TYR A 404 -1.99 15.91 31.11
N PHE A 405 -0.89 15.32 30.63
CA PHE A 405 0.10 14.67 31.48
C PHE A 405 0.72 15.62 32.51
N HIS A 406 0.99 16.86 32.14
CA HIS A 406 1.54 17.87 33.07
C HIS A 406 0.56 18.27 34.16
N GLY A 407 -0.74 18.34 33.83
CA GLY A 407 -1.81 18.58 34.79
C GLY A 407 -2.08 17.40 35.75
N LEU A 408 -1.41 16.26 35.58
CA LEU A 408 -1.52 15.14 36.50
C LEU A 408 -0.60 15.34 37.72
N ASP A 409 -1.18 15.47 38.90
CA ASP A 409 -0.44 15.44 40.17
C ASP A 409 -0.03 14.01 40.55
N ILE A 410 1.04 13.50 39.93
CA ILE A 410 1.57 12.15 40.19
C ILE A 410 2.34 12.08 41.55
N THR A 411 2.49 13.21 42.25
CA THR A 411 3.28 13.33 43.49
C THR A 411 2.64 12.63 44.70
N THR A 412 1.36 12.25 44.65
CA THR A 412 0.61 11.71 45.80
C THR A 412 0.54 10.19 45.92
N SER A 413 1.06 9.40 44.96
CA SER A 413 0.88 7.92 44.97
C SER A 413 2.15 7.07 45.21
N LEU A 414 3.30 7.66 45.53
CA LEU A 414 4.53 6.89 45.87
C LEU A 414 4.65 6.55 47.37
N ASN A 415 3.55 6.54 48.11
CA ASN A 415 3.56 6.15 49.53
C ASN A 415 3.45 4.63 49.68
N GLY A 416 4.61 3.98 49.64
CA GLY A 416 4.76 2.57 49.99
C GLY A 416 6.05 1.96 49.45
N ASN A 417 7.18 2.22 50.13
CA ASN A 417 8.40 1.39 50.06
C ASN A 417 9.32 1.47 48.82
N ALA A 418 9.68 2.67 48.36
CA ALA A 418 10.90 2.83 47.54
C ALA A 418 11.79 3.96 48.06
N ARG A 419 13.06 3.63 48.31
CA ARG A 419 14.09 4.47 48.94
C ARG A 419 14.17 5.86 48.29
N LYS A 420 14.10 6.88 49.16
CA LYS A 420 14.29 8.31 48.89
C LYS A 420 15.45 8.57 47.92
N ARG A 421 15.15 8.85 46.65
CA ARG A 421 15.92 9.82 45.87
C ARG A 421 15.21 11.16 46.06
N LYS A 422 15.89 12.13 46.67
CA LYS A 422 15.43 13.53 46.76
C LYS A 422 15.12 14.00 45.35
N ARG A 423 13.83 14.07 44.99
CA ARG A 423 13.38 14.77 43.78
C ARG A 423 13.47 16.28 44.08
N PRO A 424 14.02 17.11 43.19
CA PRO A 424 13.85 18.55 43.29
C PRO A 424 12.34 18.85 43.25
N SER A 425 11.88 19.68 44.17
CA SER A 425 10.49 19.79 44.64
C SER A 425 9.49 20.46 43.67
N ASN A 426 9.83 20.65 42.39
CA ASN A 426 9.06 21.48 41.46
C ASN A 426 8.60 20.78 40.16
N GLN A 427 8.73 19.45 40.04
CA GLN A 427 8.27 18.72 38.84
C GLN A 427 6.85 18.18 39.03
N THR A 428 5.88 18.76 38.32
CA THR A 428 4.49 18.26 38.17
C THR A 428 4.39 17.33 36.95
N GLY A 429 3.67 16.22 37.05
CA GLY A 429 3.48 15.25 35.96
C GLY A 429 4.50 14.09 35.85
N PRO A 430 4.33 13.21 34.84
CA PRO A 430 5.19 12.03 34.61
C PRO A 430 6.62 12.42 34.22
N PRO A 431 7.59 11.48 34.29
CA PRO A 431 8.98 11.75 33.91
C PRO A 431 9.06 12.14 32.44
N CYS A 432 9.89 13.14 32.14
CA CYS A 432 10.24 13.59 30.79
C CYS A 432 11.77 13.60 30.67
N SER A 433 12.31 13.41 29.48
CA SER A 433 13.75 13.45 29.22
C SER A 433 14.09 14.50 28.15
N GLN A 434 15.39 14.83 28.00
CA GLN A 434 15.87 15.72 26.93
C GLN A 434 15.41 15.27 25.53
N LYS A 435 15.23 13.96 25.35
CA LYS A 435 14.74 13.37 24.09
C LYS A 435 13.34 13.83 23.69
N ALA A 436 12.52 14.29 24.65
CA ALA A 436 11.22 14.86 24.34
C ALA A 436 11.37 16.11 23.47
N MET A 437 12.24 17.04 23.88
CA MET A 437 12.50 18.28 23.16
C MET A 437 13.30 18.00 21.88
N ASP A 438 14.30 17.10 21.93
CA ASP A 438 15.10 16.73 20.76
C ASP A 438 14.23 16.15 19.64
N LYS A 439 13.34 15.21 19.97
CA LYS A 439 12.42 14.61 18.98
C LYS A 439 11.35 15.58 18.50
N ALA A 440 10.84 16.44 19.38
CA ALA A 440 9.88 17.48 18.98
C ALA A 440 10.53 18.47 18.00
N ALA A 441 11.80 18.83 18.22
CA ALA A 441 12.58 19.66 17.32
C ALA A 441 12.85 18.97 15.98
N ALA A 442 13.23 17.69 16.01
CA ALA A 442 13.44 16.87 14.81
C ALA A 442 12.19 16.77 13.90
N ASN A 443 10.99 16.77 14.50
CA ASN A 443 9.71 16.75 13.78
C ASN A 443 9.15 18.16 13.51
N GLY A 444 9.89 19.23 13.81
CA GLY A 444 9.48 20.61 13.52
C GLY A 444 8.30 21.12 14.36
N SER A 445 7.98 20.45 15.48
CA SER A 445 6.84 20.78 16.35
C SER A 445 7.15 21.95 17.29
N LEU A 446 7.23 23.17 16.74
CA LEU A 446 7.64 24.38 17.46
C LEU A 446 6.77 24.70 18.68
N ASN A 447 5.47 24.51 18.57
CA ASN A 447 4.51 24.67 19.66
C ASN A 447 4.81 23.75 20.86
N VAL A 448 5.23 22.51 20.60
CA VAL A 448 5.62 21.55 21.64
C VAL A 448 6.95 21.95 22.27
N VAL A 449 7.94 22.33 21.47
CA VAL A 449 9.26 22.77 21.97
C VAL A 449 9.12 24.01 22.86
N GLN A 450 8.36 25.02 22.43
CA GLN A 450 8.07 26.21 23.23
C GLN A 450 7.36 25.86 24.54
N TRP A 451 6.37 24.96 24.48
CA TRP A 451 5.66 24.53 25.68
C TRP A 451 6.57 23.77 26.64
N LEU A 452 7.39 22.84 26.14
CA LEU A 452 8.37 22.11 26.95
C LEU A 452 9.38 23.07 27.58
N HIS A 453 9.89 24.05 26.84
CA HIS A 453 10.82 25.04 27.37
C HIS A 453 10.23 25.88 28.51
N GLN A 454 8.95 26.27 28.40
CA GLN A 454 8.29 27.09 29.42
C GLN A 454 7.87 26.29 30.67
N ASN A 455 7.53 25.01 30.51
CA ASN A 455 6.87 24.21 31.56
C ASN A 455 7.75 23.09 32.13
N ARG A 456 8.91 22.80 31.52
CA ARG A 456 9.82 21.71 31.89
C ARG A 456 11.27 22.21 32.00
N GLN A 457 12.09 21.48 32.75
CA GLN A 457 13.46 21.92 33.13
C GLN A 457 14.55 20.97 32.62
N GLU A 458 14.17 19.90 31.93
CA GLU A 458 15.08 18.88 31.41
C GLU A 458 16.00 19.41 30.30
N GLY A 459 15.52 20.40 29.53
CA GLY A 459 16.24 21.00 28.40
C GLY A 459 16.25 20.11 27.16
N CYS A 460 17.16 20.41 26.23
CA CYS A 460 17.46 19.62 25.05
C CYS A 460 18.95 19.25 25.01
N SER A 461 19.34 18.47 24.01
CA SER A 461 20.73 18.27 23.63
C SER A 461 21.04 18.98 22.31
N THR A 462 22.29 18.90 21.84
CA THR A 462 22.68 19.40 20.52
C THR A 462 21.91 18.71 19.39
N ASP A 463 21.41 17.48 19.63
CA ASP A 463 20.61 16.72 18.66
C ASP A 463 19.33 17.47 18.26
N ALA A 464 18.78 18.33 19.13
CA ALA A 464 17.58 19.10 18.80
C ALA A 464 17.80 20.03 17.60
N MET A 465 18.90 20.80 17.61
CA MET A 465 19.21 21.75 16.56
C MET A 465 19.77 21.03 15.32
N ASP A 466 20.57 19.99 15.52
CA ASP A 466 21.11 19.15 14.44
C ASP A 466 20.00 18.46 13.65
N ALA A 467 19.04 17.84 14.33
CA ALA A 467 17.92 17.16 13.69
C ALA A 467 16.92 18.16 13.07
N ALA A 468 16.66 19.30 13.72
CA ALA A 468 15.82 20.36 13.15
C ALA A 468 16.42 20.91 11.85
N ALA A 469 17.73 21.09 11.80
CA ALA A 469 18.44 21.53 10.59
C ALA A 469 18.38 20.46 9.49
N THR A 470 18.60 19.20 9.86
CA THR A 470 18.51 18.05 8.95
C THR A 470 17.11 17.90 8.35
N GLY A 471 16.05 18.21 9.10
CA GLY A 471 14.65 18.19 8.65
C GLY A 471 14.19 19.47 7.94
N GLY A 472 15.07 20.47 7.78
CA GLY A 472 14.75 21.72 7.07
C GLY A 472 13.88 22.69 7.87
N HIS A 473 13.78 22.53 9.19
CA HIS A 473 12.90 23.31 10.05
C HIS A 473 13.53 24.65 10.45
N LEU A 474 13.68 25.58 9.49
CA LEU A 474 14.37 26.86 9.69
C LEU A 474 13.90 27.67 10.91
N GLU A 475 12.57 27.81 11.10
CA GLU A 475 12.03 28.56 12.23
C GLU A 475 12.32 27.89 13.58
N MET A 476 12.38 26.55 13.61
CA MET A 476 12.83 25.81 14.80
C MET A 476 14.31 26.07 15.09
N VAL A 477 15.16 26.04 14.06
CA VAL A 477 16.61 26.30 14.19
C VAL A 477 16.87 27.71 14.73
N LYS A 478 16.20 28.73 14.19
CA LYS A 478 16.27 30.11 14.70
C LYS A 478 15.83 30.20 16.16
N TRP A 479 14.71 29.56 16.49
CA TRP A 479 14.18 29.59 17.84
C TRP A 479 15.13 28.90 18.83
N LEU A 480 15.64 27.71 18.50
CA LEU A 480 16.60 26.99 19.33
C LEU A 480 17.89 27.79 19.52
N HIS A 481 18.41 28.42 18.48
CA HIS A 481 19.61 29.27 18.60
C HIS A 481 19.43 30.46 19.53
N ASN A 482 18.26 31.10 19.50
CA ASN A 482 17.99 32.30 20.28
C ASN A 482 17.66 31.99 21.75
N GLU A 483 16.93 30.89 22.00
CA GLU A 483 16.36 30.59 23.32
C GLU A 483 17.13 29.50 24.09
N ARG A 484 18.04 28.78 23.44
CA ARG A 484 18.83 27.69 24.03
C ARG A 484 20.33 27.93 23.86
N SER A 485 21.12 27.37 24.77
CA SER A 485 22.58 27.55 24.82
C SER A 485 23.36 26.32 24.36
N GLU A 486 22.68 25.20 24.09
CA GLU A 486 23.29 23.94 23.67
C GLU A 486 23.93 24.04 22.29
N GLY A 487 23.34 24.83 21.38
CA GLY A 487 23.82 25.01 20.02
C GLY A 487 23.65 23.78 19.12
N CYS A 488 24.41 23.75 18.03
CA CYS A 488 24.46 22.67 17.05
C CYS A 488 25.90 22.16 16.85
N THR A 489 26.02 20.97 16.27
CA THR A 489 27.30 20.41 15.81
C THR A 489 27.45 20.57 14.28
N SER A 490 28.56 20.08 13.71
CA SER A 490 28.72 20.04 12.25
C SER A 490 27.65 19.20 11.56
N ALA A 491 26.99 18.28 12.28
CA ALA A 491 25.91 17.46 11.74
C ALA A 491 24.70 18.30 11.26
N ALA A 492 24.43 19.46 11.87
CA ALA A 492 23.38 20.37 11.42
C ALA A 492 23.63 20.85 9.97
N MET A 493 24.85 21.30 9.69
CA MET A 493 25.26 21.80 8.38
C MET A 493 25.27 20.66 7.35
N ASP A 494 25.89 19.54 7.71
CA ASP A 494 26.01 18.36 6.83
C ASP A 494 24.63 17.79 6.47
N GLY A 495 23.74 17.66 7.46
CA GLY A 495 22.37 17.15 7.27
C GLY A 495 21.51 18.09 6.43
N ALA A 496 21.55 19.40 6.71
CA ALA A 496 20.83 20.40 5.92
C ALA A 496 21.31 20.44 4.46
N ALA A 497 22.62 20.33 4.22
CA ALA A 497 23.20 20.28 2.88
C ALA A 497 22.83 18.99 2.14
N THR A 498 22.91 17.83 2.81
CA THR A 498 22.59 16.51 2.25
C THR A 498 21.14 16.45 1.78
N ASN A 499 20.20 17.04 2.52
CA ASN A 499 18.78 17.05 2.18
C ASN A 499 18.34 18.26 1.33
N GLY A 500 19.28 19.10 0.88
CA GLY A 500 19.00 20.23 -0.01
C GLY A 500 18.26 21.41 0.66
N HIS A 501 18.36 21.55 1.98
CA HIS A 501 17.71 22.62 2.75
C HIS A 501 18.52 23.93 2.70
N LEU A 502 18.56 24.56 1.52
CA LEU A 502 19.39 25.74 1.23
C LEU A 502 19.22 26.89 2.22
N GLU A 503 17.98 27.19 2.64
CA GLU A 503 17.72 28.32 3.55
C GLU A 503 18.25 28.05 4.97
N VAL A 504 18.26 26.80 5.41
CA VAL A 504 18.89 26.39 6.68
C VAL A 504 20.40 26.50 6.58
N VAL A 505 21.00 26.03 5.49
CA VAL A 505 22.45 26.13 5.25
C VAL A 505 22.93 27.58 5.24
N LYS A 506 22.24 28.47 4.51
CA LYS A 506 22.56 29.90 4.50
C LYS A 506 22.48 30.50 5.89
N TRP A 507 21.46 30.12 6.65
CA TRP A 507 21.28 30.64 8.00
C TRP A 507 22.38 30.14 8.95
N LEU A 508 22.69 28.84 8.94
CA LEU A 508 23.77 28.23 9.73
C LEU A 508 25.18 28.69 9.31
N HIS A 509 25.36 29.20 8.09
CA HIS A 509 26.65 29.74 7.65
C HIS A 509 26.88 31.17 8.14
N ASN A 510 25.79 31.91 8.34
CA ASN A 510 25.82 33.32 8.71
C ASN A 510 25.80 33.56 10.24
N ASN A 511 25.57 32.52 11.04
CA ASN A 511 25.52 32.53 12.51
C ASN A 511 26.39 31.39 13.04
#